data_AF-A0A929XAV2-F1
#
_entry.id   AF-A0A929XAV2-F1
#
_cell.length_a   1.000
_cell.length_b   1.000
_cell.length_c   1.000
_cell.angle_alpha   90.00
_cell.angle_beta   90.00
_cell.angle_gamma   90.00
#
_symmetry.space_group_name_H-M   'P 1'
#
loop_
_entity.id
_entity.type
_entity.pdbx_description
1 polymer ?
#
loop_
_entity_poly.entity_id
_entity_poly.type
_entity_poly.pdbx_seq_one_letter_code
_entity_poly.pdbx_strand_id
1 'polypeptide(L)' 'MKILLLEDDFVYRESVSEYLESLGYEVDEAADGKVACDKIAAGFY' A
#
# COMPACT_ATOMS: atom_id res chain seq x y z
N MET A 1 -4.11 -2.89 -12.02
CA MET A 1 -4.24 -1.52 -11.46
C MET A 1 -3.45 -1.52 -10.16
N LYS A 2 -2.56 -0.52 -9.96
CA LYS A 2 -1.67 -0.47 -8.82
C LYS A 2 -2.30 0.35 -7.69
N ILE A 3 -2.26 -0.15 -6.46
CA ILE A 3 -2.85 0.48 -5.27
C ILE A 3 -1.73 0.76 -4.26
N LEU A 4 -1.67 1.99 -3.74
CA LEU A 4 -0.83 2.33 -2.60
C LEU A 4 -1.67 2.23 -1.32
N LEU A 5 -1.38 1.25 -0.48
CA LEU A 5 -2.06 1.02 0.80
C LEU A 5 -1.29 1.70 1.94
N LEU A 6 -1.86 2.78 2.49
CA LEU A 6 -1.33 3.42 3.70
C LEU A 6 -2.09 2.90 4.92
N GLU A 7 -1.38 2.22 5.81
CA GLU A 7 -1.94 1.65 7.04
C GLU A 7 -0.83 1.56 8.11
N ASP A 8 -1.08 2.10 9.30
CA ASP A 8 -0.06 2.23 10.35
C ASP A 8 0.09 0.96 11.18
N ASP A 9 -0.97 0.17 11.35
CA ASP A 9 -0.89 -1.12 12.01
C ASP A 9 -0.42 -2.23 11.06
N PHE A 10 0.61 -2.97 11.49
CA PHE A 10 1.22 -4.02 10.68
C PHE A 10 0.23 -5.15 10.32
N VAL A 11 -0.57 -5.61 11.28
CA VAL A 11 -1.48 -6.75 11.10
C VAL A 11 -2.60 -6.38 10.14
N TYR A 12 -3.16 -5.17 10.30
CA TYR A 12 -4.17 -4.68 9.38
C TYR A 12 -3.61 -4.43 7.98
N ARG A 13 -2.40 -3.86 7.86
CA ARG A 13 -1.77 -3.62 6.57
C ARG A 13 -1.55 -4.91 5.80
N GLU A 14 -1.01 -5.94 6.45
CA GLU A 14 -0.78 -7.25 5.84
C GLU A 14 -2.11 -7.87 5.39
N SER A 15 -3.12 -7.91 6.27
CA SER A 15 -4.43 -8.49 5.94
C SER A 15 -5.14 -7.80 4.77
N VAL A 16 -5.07 -6.47 4.69
CA VAL A 16 -5.69 -5.71 3.60
C VAL A 16 -4.90 -5.85 2.31
N SER A 17 -3.56 -5.90 2.39
CA SER A 17 -2.68 -6.15 1.26
C SER A 17 -2.99 -7.50 0.60
N GLU A 18 -3.01 -8.58 1.38
CA GLU A 18 -3.36 -9.93 0.91
C GLU A 18 -4.76 -9.98 0.28
N TYR A 19 -5.73 -9.30 0.89
CA TYR A 19 -7.09 -9.24 0.35
C TYR A 19 -7.13 -8.57 -1.03
N LEU A 20 -6.48 -7.42 -1.19
CA LEU A 20 -6.43 -6.70 -2.46
C LEU A 20 -5.64 -7.47 -3.52
N GLU A 21 -4.54 -8.11 -3.15
CA GLU A 21 -3.79 -8.99 -4.07
C GLU A 21 -4.62 -10.19 -4.52
N SER A 22 -5.44 -10.78 -3.63
CA SER A 22 -6.34 -11.89 -3.98
C SER A 22 -7.40 -11.50 -5.03
N LEU A 23 -7.74 -10.21 -5.12
CA LEU A 23 -8.64 -9.65 -6.12
C LEU A 23 -7.93 -9.33 -7.46
N GLY A 24 -6.61 -9.54 -7.54
CA GLY A 24 -5.79 -9.30 -8.73
C GLY A 24 -5.24 -7.87 -8.85
N TYR A 25 -5.23 -7.10 -7.75
CA TYR A 25 -4.53 -5.82 -7.71
C TYR A 25 -3.05 -6.01 -7.37
N GLU A 26 -2.23 -5.06 -7.82
CA GLU A 26 -0.85 -4.94 -7.35
C GLU A 26 -0.83 -3.94 -6.20
N VAL A 27 -0.45 -4.37 -5.01
CA VAL A 27 -0.48 -3.55 -3.80
C VAL A 27 0.94 -3.16 -3.41
N ASP A 28 1.10 -1.92 -2.99
CA ASP A 28 2.35 -1.38 -2.48
C ASP A 28 2.06 -0.72 -1.14
N GLU A 29 2.78 -1.12 -0.10
CA GLU A 29 2.43 -0.81 1.28
C GLU A 29 3.18 0.41 1.82
N ALA A 30 2.53 1.23 2.63
CA ALA A 30 3.15 2.32 3.37
C ALA A 30 2.72 2.26 4.83
N ALA A 31 3.69 2.31 5.74
CA ALA A 31 3.45 2.28 7.18
C ALA A 31 3.13 3.66 7.77
N ASP A 32 3.43 4.73 7.03
CA ASP A 32 3.20 6.09 7.47
C ASP A 32 3.10 7.04 6.28
N GLY A 33 2.65 8.26 6.57
CA GLY A 33 2.44 9.30 5.55
C GLY A 33 3.74 9.75 4.88
N LYS A 34 4.90 9.61 5.52
CA LYS A 34 6.18 9.97 4.91
C LYS A 34 6.54 8.97 3.83
N VAL A 35 6.48 7.67 4.13
CA VAL A 35 6.71 6.59 3.16
C VAL A 35 5.72 6.69 2.00
N ALA A 36 4.44 6.96 2.28
CA ALA A 36 3.43 7.16 1.24
C ALA A 36 3.77 8.36 0.33
N CYS A 37 4.08 9.51 0.91
CA CYS A 37 4.46 10.70 0.15
C CYS A 37 5.74 10.49 -0.68
N ASP A 38 6.74 9.82 -0.13
CA ASP A 38 7.99 9.51 -0.83
C ASP A 38 7.72 8.58 -2.04
N LYS A 39 6.83 7.59 -1.89
CA LYS A 39 6.39 6.70 -2.98
C LYS A 39 5.58 7.43 -4.07
N ILE A 40 4.70 8.35 -3.68
CA ILE A 40 3.94 9.18 -4.62
C ILE A 40 4.88 10.10 -5.39
N ALA A 41 5.81 10.77 -4.70
CA ALA A 41 6.80 11.66 -5.31
C ALA A 41 7.74 10.94 -6.28
N ALA A 42 7.99 9.64 -6.08
CA ALA A 42 8.75 8.80 -7.00
C ALA A 42 8.02 8.50 -8.32
N GLY A 43 6.74 8.88 -8.46
CA GLY A 43 6.02 8.92 -9.74
C GLY A 43 5.36 7.61 -10.19
N PHE A 44 5.02 6.71 -9.26
CA PHE A 44 4.49 5.38 -9.59
C PHE A 44 2.97 5.22 -9.47
N TYR A 45 2.21 6.28 -9.18
CA TYR A 45 0.76 6.25 -8.90
C TYR A 45 0.04 7.50 -9.39
#